data_AF-A0AAF6BIX8-F1
#
_entry.id   AF-A0AAF6BIX8-F1
#
_cell.length_a   1.000
_cell.length_b   1.000
_cell.length_c   1.000
_cell.angle_alpha   90.00
_cell.angle_beta   90.00
_cell.angle_gamma   90.00
#
_symmetry.space_group_name_H-M   'P 1'
#
loop_
_entity.id
_entity.type
_entity.pdbx_description
1 polymer ?
#
loop_
_entity_poly.entity_id
_entity_poly.type
_entity_poly.pdbx_seq_one_letter_code
_entity_poly.pdbx_strand_id
1 'polypeptide(L)'
;MGRCPNHKNSKKKGYSHKTALRAKFMKKGDDLIHTELRVDERKPLPVDEDLPGMGQYYCLHCDRYFASANIRDDHFKTKLHKKRVKMMKGAAPHNQVDADVAAGMGRPDNGPKLRESSSVIPVAMEAF
;
A
#
# COMPACT_ATOMS: atom_id res chain seq x y z
N MET A 1 17.34 -27.44 1.01
CA MET A 1 17.66 -26.51 -0.10
C MET A 1 17.53 -27.24 -1.43
N GLY A 2 16.38 -27.16 -2.09
CA GLY A 2 16.14 -27.83 -3.38
C GLY A 2 16.63 -26.96 -4.53
N ARG A 3 17.44 -27.54 -5.44
CA ARG A 3 17.88 -26.86 -6.66
C ARG A 3 16.70 -26.71 -7.62
N CYS A 4 16.44 -25.49 -8.09
CA CYS A 4 15.51 -25.23 -9.17
C CYS A 4 16.02 -25.88 -10.48
N PRO A 5 15.19 -26.64 -11.22
CA PRO A 5 15.60 -27.21 -12.49
C PRO A 5 15.99 -26.13 -13.50
N ASN A 6 17.26 -26.19 -13.92
CA ASN A 6 17.83 -25.37 -14.99
C ASN A 6 17.05 -25.59 -16.30
N HIS A 7 16.21 -24.64 -16.69
CA HIS A 7 15.73 -24.56 -18.06
C HIS A 7 16.89 -24.07 -18.93
N LYS A 8 17.45 -25.02 -19.70
CA LYS A 8 18.59 -24.85 -20.60
C LYS A 8 18.30 -23.72 -21.60
N ASN A 9 19.32 -22.87 -21.78
CA ASN A 9 19.45 -21.88 -22.84
C ASN A 9 18.45 -20.73 -22.88
N SER A 10 18.81 -19.62 -22.23
CA SER A 10 18.78 -18.33 -22.93
C SER A 10 20.03 -17.53 -22.61
N LYS A 11 20.95 -17.46 -23.56
CA LYS A 11 22.03 -16.47 -23.56
C LYS A 11 21.39 -15.08 -23.78
N LYS A 12 20.95 -14.46 -22.68
CA LYS A 12 20.75 -13.01 -22.55
C LYS A 12 21.28 -12.55 -21.19
N LYS A 13 22.56 -12.85 -20.92
CA LYS A 13 23.35 -12.13 -19.91
C LYS A 13 23.65 -10.75 -20.49
N GLY A 14 22.72 -9.80 -20.30
CA GLY A 14 22.88 -8.47 -20.91
C GLY A 14 21.93 -7.36 -20.45
N TYR A 15 20.99 -7.61 -19.54
CA TYR A 15 20.26 -6.56 -18.80
C TYR A 15 19.97 -7.04 -17.36
N SER A 16 21.00 -7.60 -16.74
CA SER A 16 20.98 -8.33 -15.46
C SER A 16 21.00 -7.41 -14.23
N HIS A 17 20.15 -6.39 -14.21
CA HIS A 17 19.81 -5.78 -12.93
C HIS A 17 18.31 -5.52 -12.92
N LYS A 18 17.55 -6.56 -12.52
CA LYS A 18 16.12 -6.46 -12.19
C LYS A 18 15.84 -5.28 -11.24
N THR A 19 16.84 -4.96 -10.42
CA THR A 19 16.98 -3.81 -9.53
C THR A 19 17.06 -2.47 -10.27
N ALA A 20 17.77 -2.37 -11.41
CA ALA A 20 17.78 -1.15 -12.23
C ALA A 20 16.47 -0.94 -13.02
N LEU A 21 15.80 -2.01 -13.44
CA LEU A 21 14.45 -1.92 -14.01
C LEU A 21 13.41 -1.57 -12.94
N ARG A 22 13.54 -2.11 -11.72
CA ARG A 22 12.72 -1.68 -10.59
C ARG A 22 12.93 -0.19 -10.30
N ALA A 23 14.18 0.28 -10.22
CA ALA A 23 14.52 1.70 -10.02
C ALA A 23 13.80 2.63 -11.01
N LYS A 24 13.64 2.21 -12.27
CA LYS A 24 12.97 2.98 -13.33
C LYS A 24 11.44 2.83 -13.30
N PHE A 25 10.93 1.66 -12.95
CA PHE A 25 9.50 1.38 -12.82
C PHE A 25 9.15 1.25 -11.34
N MET A 26 9.20 2.39 -10.63
CA MET A 26 8.74 2.50 -9.26
C MET A 26 7.22 2.27 -9.25
N LYS A 27 6.80 1.15 -8.68
CA LYS A 27 5.41 0.97 -8.27
C LYS A 27 5.22 1.60 -6.91
N LYS A 28 4.01 2.08 -6.64
CA LYS A 28 3.63 2.52 -5.30
C LYS A 28 3.90 1.43 -4.26
N GLY A 29 4.52 1.82 -3.14
CA GLY A 29 4.79 0.92 -2.01
C GLY A 29 3.51 0.37 -1.39
N ASP A 30 3.60 -0.79 -0.76
CA ASP A 30 2.42 -1.46 -0.18
C ASP A 30 1.86 -0.66 1.01
N ASP A 31 2.76 -0.06 1.78
CA ASP A 31 2.56 0.87 2.88
C ASP A 31 1.81 2.14 2.46
N LEU A 32 2.18 2.77 1.34
CA LEU A 32 1.46 3.93 0.82
C LEU A 32 0.08 3.58 0.26
N ILE A 33 -0.06 2.41 -0.38
CA ILE A 33 -1.39 1.93 -0.81
C ILE A 33 -2.27 1.66 0.41
N HIS A 34 -1.71 1.09 1.47
CA HIS A 34 -2.44 0.76 2.70
C HIS A 34 -2.94 2.00 3.45
N THR A 35 -2.18 3.09 3.46
CA THR A 35 -2.64 4.36 4.05
C THR A 35 -3.77 4.99 3.22
N GLU A 36 -3.66 4.98 1.90
CA GLU A 36 -4.70 5.53 1.02
C GLU A 36 -6.01 4.73 1.07
N LEU A 37 -5.92 3.41 1.25
CA LEU A 37 -7.11 2.56 1.39
C LEU A 37 -7.89 2.81 2.69
N ARG A 38 -7.29 3.47 3.69
CA ARG A 38 -7.96 3.84 4.94
C ARG A 38 -8.75 5.14 4.84
N VAL A 39 -8.49 5.94 3.81
CA VAL A 39 -9.25 7.16 3.56
C VAL A 39 -10.50 6.76 2.78
N ASP A 40 -11.67 6.92 3.41
CA ASP A 40 -12.95 6.53 2.80
C ASP A 40 -13.36 7.43 1.62
N GLU A 41 -12.78 8.63 1.55
CA GLU A 41 -13.07 9.61 0.50
C GLU A 41 -12.26 9.33 -0.78
N ARG A 42 -12.92 8.71 -1.75
CA ARG A 42 -12.37 8.58 -3.11
C ARG A 42 -12.56 9.87 -3.86
N LYS A 43 -11.48 10.65 -3.97
CA LYS A 43 -11.44 11.83 -4.83
C LYS A 43 -11.66 11.39 -6.29
N PRO A 44 -12.51 12.10 -7.06
CA PRO A 44 -12.60 11.86 -8.49
C PRO A 44 -11.23 12.11 -9.12
N LEU A 45 -10.79 11.18 -9.97
CA LEU A 45 -9.51 11.30 -10.65
C LEU A 45 -9.61 12.39 -11.72
N PRO A 46 -8.60 13.27 -11.84
CA PRO A 46 -8.54 14.23 -12.94
C PRO A 46 -8.44 13.49 -14.28
N VAL A 47 -9.03 14.08 -15.32
CA VAL A 47 -8.91 13.58 -16.69
C VAL A 47 -7.51 13.96 -17.18
N ASP A 48 -6.73 12.95 -17.54
CA ASP A 48 -5.35 13.10 -18.00
C ASP A 48 -5.17 12.36 -19.33
N GLU A 49 -4.83 13.10 -20.39
CA GLU A 49 -4.72 12.60 -21.76
C GLU A 49 -3.51 11.68 -21.97
N ASP A 50 -2.47 11.80 -21.13
CA ASP A 50 -1.26 10.99 -21.22
C ASP A 50 -1.44 9.57 -20.64
N LEU A 51 -2.51 9.37 -19.87
CA LEU A 51 -2.83 8.10 -19.22
C LEU A 51 -3.85 7.28 -20.03
N PRO A 52 -3.73 5.93 -20.01
CA PRO A 52 -4.68 5.08 -20.72
C PRO A 52 -6.08 5.24 -20.12
N GLY A 53 -7.09 5.34 -20.99
CA GLY A 53 -8.48 5.58 -20.56
C GLY A 53 -8.68 6.97 -19.94
N MET A 54 -7.85 7.95 -20.32
CA MET A 54 -7.85 9.31 -19.81
C MET A 54 -7.69 9.40 -18.29
N GLY A 55 -6.97 8.44 -17.69
CA GLY A 55 -6.78 8.34 -16.23
C GLY A 55 -8.01 7.88 -15.44
N GLN A 56 -9.17 7.65 -16.08
CA GLN A 56 -10.44 7.42 -15.37
C GLN A 56 -10.57 6.01 -14.80
N TYR A 57 -10.02 5.00 -15.47
CA TYR A 57 -10.16 3.59 -15.06
C TYR A 57 -8.92 3.11 -14.30
N TYR A 58 -8.88 3.37 -13.00
CA TYR A 58 -7.73 3.06 -12.15
C TYR A 58 -8.05 2.01 -11.06
N CYS A 59 -7.05 1.19 -10.71
CA CYS A 59 -7.10 0.25 -9.60
C CYS A 59 -6.06 0.59 -8.53
N LEU A 60 -6.53 1.08 -7.37
CA LEU A 60 -5.69 1.44 -6.22
C LEU A 60 -4.82 0.28 -5.71
N HIS A 61 -5.39 -0.93 -5.62
CA HIS A 61 -4.67 -2.08 -5.07
C HIS A 61 -3.46 -2.48 -5.92
N CYS A 62 -3.55 -2.32 -7.25
CA CYS A 62 -2.54 -2.79 -8.19
C CYS A 62 -1.72 -1.67 -8.82
N ASP A 63 -2.04 -0.41 -8.51
CA ASP A 63 -1.41 0.79 -9.06
C ASP A 63 -1.33 0.75 -10.59
N ARG A 64 -2.49 0.56 -11.23
CA ARG A 64 -2.58 0.36 -12.68
C ARG A 64 -3.81 1.04 -13.28
N TYR A 65 -3.58 1.72 -14.40
CA TYR A 65 -4.62 2.30 -15.27
C TYR A 65 -5.02 1.32 -16.39
N PHE A 66 -6.28 1.42 -16.82
CA PHE A 66 -6.90 0.59 -17.85
C PHE A 66 -7.54 1.46 -18.93
N ALA A 67 -7.67 0.92 -20.14
CA ALA A 67 -8.27 1.66 -21.26
C ALA A 67 -9.80 1.82 -21.15
N SER A 68 -10.50 0.88 -20.50
CA SER A 68 -11.96 0.88 -20.39
C SER A 68 -12.46 0.28 -19.06
N ALA A 69 -13.72 0.57 -18.72
CA ALA A 69 -14.39 0.04 -17.53
C ALA A 69 -14.45 -1.50 -17.52
N ASN A 70 -14.79 -2.12 -18.66
CA ASN A 70 -14.92 -3.57 -18.77
C ASN A 70 -13.59 -4.29 -18.43
N ILE A 71 -12.47 -3.76 -18.92
CA ILE A 71 -11.14 -4.34 -18.66
C ILE A 71 -10.76 -4.21 -17.17
N ARG A 72 -11.10 -3.07 -16.54
CA ARG A 72 -10.91 -2.86 -15.10
C ARG A 72 -11.74 -3.88 -14.29
N ASP A 73 -12.98 -4.13 -14.70
CA ASP A 73 -13.87 -5.03 -13.99
C ASP A 73 -13.44 -6.49 -14.14
N ASP A 74 -12.93 -6.86 -15.31
CA ASP A 74 -12.30 -8.17 -15.52
C ASP A 74 -11.00 -8.31 -14.72
N HIS A 75 -10.21 -7.23 -14.58
CA HIS A 75 -9.05 -7.22 -13.70
C HIS A 75 -9.40 -7.57 -12.25
N PHE A 76 -10.52 -7.07 -11.72
CA PHE A 76 -10.97 -7.39 -10.35
C PHE A 76 -11.27 -8.88 -10.15
N LYS A 77 -11.69 -9.58 -11.20
CA LYS A 77 -11.97 -11.02 -11.15
C LYS A 77 -10.70 -11.87 -11.12
N THR A 78 -9.56 -11.33 -11.57
CA THR A 78 -8.29 -12.08 -11.68
C THR A 78 -7.72 -12.52 -10.32
N LYS A 79 -7.00 -13.65 -10.33
CA LYS A 79 -6.35 -14.20 -9.13
C LYS A 79 -5.32 -13.25 -8.52
N LEU A 80 -4.61 -12.50 -9.36
CA LEU A 80 -3.58 -11.55 -8.92
C LEU A 80 -4.18 -10.41 -8.10
N HIS A 81 -5.27 -9.83 -8.59
CA HIS A 81 -5.98 -8.77 -7.88
C HIS A 81 -6.49 -9.27 -6.53
N LYS A 82 -7.22 -10.41 -6.53
CA LYS A 82 -7.76 -11.02 -5.31
C LYS A 82 -6.68 -11.30 -4.26
N LYS A 83 -5.52 -11.78 -4.69
CA LYS A 83 -4.37 -11.99 -3.80
C LYS A 83 -3.88 -10.68 -3.17
N ARG A 84 -3.80 -9.60 -3.95
CA ARG A 84 -3.36 -8.29 -3.47
C ARG A 84 -4.37 -7.66 -2.51
N VAL A 85 -5.66 -7.77 -2.80
CA VAL A 85 -6.73 -7.33 -1.88
C VAL A 85 -6.63 -8.06 -0.55
N LYS A 86 -6.41 -9.39 -0.55
CA LYS A 86 -6.24 -10.15 0.69
C LYS A 86 -5.01 -9.73 1.49
N MET A 87 -3.92 -9.38 0.81
CA MET A 87 -2.71 -8.85 1.44
C MET A 87 -2.95 -7.51 2.12
N MET A 88 -3.61 -6.57 1.42
CA MET A 88 -3.88 -5.22 1.96
C MET A 88 -4.97 -5.21 3.05
N LYS A 89 -5.86 -6.21 3.07
CA LYS A 89 -6.83 -6.40 4.17
C LYS A 89 -6.22 -7.01 5.43
N GLY A 90 -4.97 -7.47 5.37
CA GLY A 90 -4.29 -8.16 6.46
C GLY A 90 -3.70 -7.20 7.50
N ALA A 91 -2.66 -7.67 8.18
CA ALA A 91 -1.86 -6.86 9.08
C ALA A 91 -1.27 -5.65 8.34
N ALA A 92 -0.96 -4.59 9.09
CA ALA A 92 -0.30 -3.43 8.50
C ALA A 92 1.03 -3.86 7.82
N PRO A 93 1.31 -3.35 6.61
CA PRO A 93 2.59 -3.60 5.96
C PRO A 93 3.72 -3.03 6.82
N HIS A 94 4.85 -3.74 6.80
CA HIS A 94 6.04 -3.40 7.58
C HIS A 94 6.52 -1.98 7.25
N ASN A 95 6.72 -1.17 8.29
CA ASN A 95 7.23 0.19 8.17
C ASN A 95 8.62 0.32 8.80
N GLN A 96 9.31 1.42 8.52
CA GLN A 96 10.62 1.74 9.09
C GLN A 96 10.60 1.73 10.63
N VAL A 97 9.53 2.23 11.23
CA VAL A 97 9.36 2.23 12.70
C VAL A 97 9.40 0.81 13.26
N ASP A 98 8.79 -0.16 12.57
CA ASP A 98 8.79 -1.55 13.01
C ASP A 98 10.22 -2.14 12.96
N ALA A 99 11.01 -1.75 11.95
CA ALA A 99 12.42 -2.14 11.84
C ALA A 99 13.28 -1.51 12.94
N ASP A 100 13.09 -0.22 13.22
CA ASP A 100 13.86 0.49 14.24
C ASP A 100 13.57 -0.08 15.64
N VAL A 101 12.31 -0.39 15.94
CA VAL A 101 11.90 -1.07 17.17
C VAL A 101 12.52 -2.46 17.26
N ALA A 102 12.48 -3.26 16.18
CA ALA A 102 13.11 -4.57 16.16
C ALA A 102 14.64 -4.51 16.32
N ALA A 103 15.28 -3.44 15.85
CA ALA A 103 16.71 -3.19 16.00
C ALA A 103 17.10 -2.61 17.38
N GLY A 104 16.14 -2.38 18.28
CA GLY A 104 16.38 -1.78 19.59
C GLY A 104 16.65 -0.26 19.55
N MET A 105 16.41 0.38 18.40
CA MET A 105 16.47 1.84 18.20
C MET A 105 15.07 2.48 18.24
N GLY A 106 14.09 1.76 18.75
CA GLY A 106 12.72 2.25 18.90
C GLY A 106 12.66 3.52 19.75
N ARG A 107 11.58 4.31 19.58
CA ARG A 107 11.31 5.46 20.46
C ARG A 107 11.41 4.99 21.91
N PRO A 108 12.17 5.68 22.77
CA PRO A 108 12.16 5.37 24.20
C PRO A 108 10.71 5.44 24.67
N ASP A 109 10.23 4.35 25.27
CA ASP A 109 8.94 4.36 25.95
C ASP A 109 9.09 5.19 27.24
N ASN A 110 9.11 6.51 27.06
CA ASN A 110 8.89 7.45 28.13
C ASN A 110 7.43 7.24 28.50
N GLY A 111 7.19 6.39 29.49
CA GLY A 111 5.86 5.95 29.93
C GLY A 111 4.87 7.11 30.11
N PRO A 112 3.59 6.79 30.35
CA PRO A 112 2.48 7.75 30.25
C PRO A 112 2.84 9.12 30.85
N LYS A 113 2.71 10.18 30.04
CA LYS A 113 3.01 11.55 30.46
C LYS A 113 2.26 11.82 31.75
N LEU A 114 2.99 12.03 32.85
CA LEU A 114 2.44 12.16 34.20
C LEU A 114 1.49 13.36 34.37
N ARG A 115 1.31 14.23 33.36
CA ARG A 115 0.53 15.48 33.44
C ARG A 115 0.02 15.92 32.06
N GLU A 116 -1.10 15.37 31.60
CA GLU A 116 -1.96 16.04 30.63
C GLU A 116 -3.27 16.33 31.36
N SER A 117 -3.36 17.54 31.94
CA SER A 117 -4.48 17.99 32.75
C SER A 117 -5.76 17.95 31.92
N SER A 118 -6.61 16.96 32.20
CA SER A 118 -7.98 16.88 31.71
C SER A 118 -8.73 18.15 32.10
N SER A 119 -9.18 18.85 31.08
CA SER A 119 -10.18 19.90 31.18
C SER A 119 -11.39 19.38 31.96
N VAL A 120 -11.76 20.18 32.96
CA VAL A 120 -12.93 20.02 33.83
C VAL A 120 -14.18 19.85 32.97
N ILE A 121 -14.89 18.73 33.12
CA ILE A 121 -16.29 18.61 32.68
C ILE A 121 -17.14 19.14 33.85
N PRO A 122 -17.90 20.24 33.70
CA PRO A 122 -18.82 20.67 34.74
C PRO A 122 -20.01 19.68 34.83
N VAL A 123 -20.30 19.29 36.06
CA VAL A 123 -21.46 18.49 36.48
C VAL A 123 -22.75 19.24 36.12
N ALA A 124 -23.64 18.61 35.35
CA ALA A 124 -25.03 19.03 35.25
C ALA A 124 -25.89 18.09 36.09
N MET A 125 -26.35 18.63 37.22
CA MET A 125 -27.46 18.11 38.02
C MET A 125 -28.75 18.30 37.22
N GLU A 126 -29.56 17.26 37.06
CA GLU A 126 -31.01 17.45 36.89
C GLU A 126 -31.75 16.47 37.80
N ALA A 127 -32.56 17.07 38.67
CA ALA A 127 -33.56 16.44 39.50
C ALA A 127 -34.90 16.53 38.76
N PHE A 128 -35.58 15.41 38.57
CA PHE A 128 -36.98 15.15 38.91
C PHE A 128 -37.34 13.71 38.52
#